data_AF-A0A9C9NCU8-F1
#
_entry.id   AF-A0A9C9NCU8-F1
#
_cell.length_a   1.000
_cell.length_b   1.000
_cell.length_c   1.000
_cell.angle_alpha   90.00
_cell.angle_beta   90.00
_cell.angle_gamma   90.00
#
_symmetry.space_group_name_H-M   'P 1'
#
loop_
_entity.id
_entity.type
_entity.pdbx_description
1 polymer ?
#
loop_
_entity_poly.entity_id
_entity_poly.type
_entity_poly.pdbx_seq_one_letter_code
_entity_poly.pdbx_strand_id
1 'polypeptide(L)'
;MSRLTKLKRVAFTVLRGRASMSRDSNPLWQRLWLDLIFLAGAAVIFLQSASSNYQVVLAPEGVTATAVDYTAFLSPLLFWVGSVLLTIRLASWWIGRSAGAMEATATRIGLAKATAPSVAAGLSRQHRRIAGGIALVSLAFSFAVAASIFNLTYNGQTRVDATLTNGADVTVTGSTATPVGPIVQTIQAMPGVAAAIPMQHRFAYVGNDLQDIYGIDPTRIGEATAVENAYFANKDAAATLKALETTPDGVLVSQETVNDFQLALGDPIKLRLQDATTHQYKAVPFKFVGVALEFPTAPKDSFLVANASYLATETGSPAHEVLLVRSLGDPKALAATIRQDLGSTSGYTVTDLESAFHIIASSLTAVDLGRLTTVEIAFAVVLLAAATGLMLFLGFAERKRTAEILAALGASGAEIGGFLWSEALLILVPGAVVGSVIGVAAADMLVKLLSGIFDPPPDALSYPLIQLLGFALVGIVATVAAVQIARLRVSREVDA
;
A
#
# COMPACT_ATOMS: atom_id res chain seq x y z
N MET A 1 56.66 -20.07 40.83
CA MET A 1 55.72 -19.28 40.02
C MET A 1 55.25 -19.92 38.69
N SER A 2 55.87 -21.00 38.19
CA SER A 2 55.58 -21.58 36.84
C SER A 2 54.37 -22.55 36.75
N ARG A 3 54.07 -23.32 37.80
CA ARG A 3 52.95 -24.29 37.78
C ARG A 3 51.56 -23.66 37.90
N LEU A 4 51.42 -22.59 38.70
CA LEU A 4 50.15 -21.88 38.91
C LEU A 4 49.67 -21.17 37.63
N THR A 5 50.58 -20.64 36.82
CA THR A 5 50.26 -20.02 35.52
C THR A 5 49.88 -21.04 34.45
N LYS A 6 50.45 -22.26 34.48
CA LYS A 6 50.01 -23.38 33.63
C LYS A 6 48.61 -23.87 34.02
N LEU A 7 48.34 -24.04 35.32
CA LEU A 7 47.03 -24.45 35.81
C LEU A 7 45.94 -23.42 35.50
N LYS A 8 46.23 -22.11 35.65
CA LYS A 8 45.29 -21.05 35.24
C LYS A 8 45.03 -21.05 33.74
N ARG A 9 46.04 -21.30 32.89
CA ARG A 9 45.85 -21.42 31.44
C ARG A 9 45.01 -22.64 31.05
N VAL A 10 45.25 -23.79 31.68
CA VAL A 10 44.44 -25.00 31.44
C VAL A 10 43.01 -24.79 31.92
N ALA A 11 42.80 -24.23 33.12
CA ALA A 11 41.47 -23.91 33.63
C ALA A 11 40.73 -22.91 32.72
N PHE A 12 41.40 -21.89 32.21
CA PHE A 12 40.82 -20.92 31.26
C PHE A 12 40.49 -21.57 29.90
N THR A 13 41.31 -22.52 29.45
CA THR A 13 41.07 -23.30 28.22
C THR A 13 39.91 -24.27 28.39
N VAL A 14 39.79 -24.91 29.56
CA VAL A 14 38.66 -25.79 29.93
C VAL A 14 37.37 -24.99 30.14
N LEU A 15 37.44 -23.78 30.72
CA LEU A 15 36.30 -22.88 30.85
C LEU A 15 35.85 -22.34 29.49
N ARG A 16 36.76 -21.99 28.58
CA ARG A 16 36.42 -21.67 27.18
C ARG A 16 35.84 -22.87 26.43
N GLY A 17 36.40 -24.06 26.62
CA GLY A 17 35.89 -25.31 26.05
C GLY A 17 34.51 -25.70 26.60
N ARG A 18 34.25 -25.43 27.89
CA ARG A 18 32.93 -25.61 28.51
C ARG A 18 31.94 -24.53 28.11
N ALA A 19 32.37 -23.29 27.86
CA ALA A 19 31.53 -22.23 27.31
C ALA A 19 31.10 -22.55 25.87
N SER A 20 31.95 -23.19 25.06
CA SER A 20 31.55 -23.77 23.76
C SER A 20 30.66 -25.01 23.87
N MET A 21 30.54 -25.59 25.07
CA MET A 21 29.64 -26.70 25.41
C MET A 21 28.47 -26.24 26.29
N SER A 22 28.09 -24.96 26.24
CA SER A 22 26.80 -24.53 26.80
C SER A 22 25.71 -25.38 26.15
N ARG A 23 24.93 -26.09 26.98
CA ARG A 23 23.83 -26.94 26.52
C ARG A 23 22.93 -26.10 25.64
N ASP A 24 22.73 -26.61 24.43
CA ASP A 24 22.01 -25.97 23.33
C ASP A 24 20.50 -25.95 23.61
N SER A 25 20.07 -25.30 24.70
CA SER A 25 18.68 -25.26 25.11
C SER A 25 17.88 -24.34 24.19
N ASN A 26 16.77 -24.84 23.65
CA ASN A 26 15.85 -24.02 22.86
C ASN A 26 15.47 -22.74 23.62
N PRO A 27 15.47 -21.56 22.98
CA PRO A 27 15.14 -20.29 23.60
C PRO A 27 13.69 -20.28 24.13
N LEU A 28 13.42 -19.44 25.12
CA LEU A 28 12.12 -19.40 25.82
C LEU A 28 10.95 -19.13 24.88
N TRP A 29 11.10 -18.21 23.92
CA TRP A 29 10.03 -17.91 22.94
C TRP A 29 9.61 -19.13 22.12
N GLN A 30 10.56 -20.01 21.79
CA GLN A 30 10.30 -21.22 21.01
C GLN A 30 9.58 -22.28 21.86
N ARG A 31 9.92 -22.36 23.15
CA ARG A 31 9.27 -23.26 24.11
C ARG A 31 7.84 -22.83 24.45
N LEU A 32 7.61 -21.52 24.52
CA LEU A 32 6.31 -20.92 24.79
C LEU A 32 5.45 -20.76 23.53
N TRP A 33 5.96 -21.14 22.35
CA TRP A 33 5.24 -21.03 21.08
C TRP A 33 4.75 -19.60 20.78
N LEU A 34 5.55 -18.59 21.16
CA LEU A 34 5.20 -17.18 20.98
C LEU A 34 4.96 -16.81 19.51
N ASP A 35 5.63 -17.49 18.58
CA ASP A 35 5.40 -17.36 17.14
C ASP A 35 3.95 -17.71 16.76
N LEU A 36 3.45 -18.86 17.21
CA LEU A 36 2.07 -19.27 16.93
C LEU A 36 1.05 -18.41 17.70
N ILE A 37 1.38 -18.01 18.92
CA ILE A 37 0.51 -17.14 19.72
C ILE A 37 0.34 -15.77 19.04
N PHE A 38 1.42 -15.16 18.54
CA PHE A 38 1.32 -13.90 17.81
C PHE A 38 0.58 -14.04 16.49
N LEU A 39 0.80 -15.13 15.73
CA LEU A 39 0.03 -15.38 14.49
C LEU A 39 -1.46 -15.62 14.77
N ALA A 40 -1.80 -16.35 15.82
CA ALA A 40 -3.18 -16.55 16.24
C ALA A 40 -3.83 -15.23 16.69
N GLY A 41 -3.11 -14.43 17.48
CA GLY A 41 -3.56 -13.10 17.90
C GLY A 41 -3.82 -12.17 16.71
N ALA A 42 -2.91 -12.15 15.73
CA ALA A 42 -3.09 -11.42 14.50
C ALA A 42 -4.34 -11.89 13.73
N ALA A 43 -4.53 -13.21 13.55
CA ALA A 43 -5.70 -13.74 12.87
C ALA A 43 -7.01 -13.36 13.57
N VAL A 44 -7.07 -13.44 14.91
CA VAL A 44 -8.26 -13.07 15.68
C VAL A 44 -8.59 -11.59 15.53
N ILE A 45 -7.60 -10.70 15.72
CA ILE A 45 -7.82 -9.25 15.63
C ILE A 45 -8.19 -8.86 14.19
N PHE A 46 -7.56 -9.49 13.18
CA PHE A 46 -7.88 -9.26 11.78
C PHE A 46 -9.32 -9.66 11.45
N LEU A 47 -9.75 -10.85 11.85
CA LEU A 47 -11.12 -11.34 11.61
C LEU A 47 -12.15 -10.48 12.33
N GLN A 48 -11.86 -10.04 13.55
CA GLN A 48 -12.72 -9.14 14.29
C GLN A 48 -12.87 -7.81 13.54
N SER A 49 -11.75 -7.20 13.16
CA SER A 49 -11.74 -5.91 12.45
C SER A 49 -12.43 -5.98 11.09
N ALA A 50 -12.23 -7.07 10.33
CA ALA A 50 -12.86 -7.29 9.03
C ALA A 50 -14.38 -7.59 9.12
N SER A 51 -14.87 -8.06 10.26
CA SER A 51 -16.30 -8.36 10.47
C SER A 51 -17.12 -7.13 10.87
N SER A 52 -16.49 -6.16 11.51
CA SER A 52 -17.03 -4.82 11.71
C SER A 52 -16.81 -4.03 10.43
N ASN A 53 -17.86 -3.56 9.75
CA ASN A 53 -17.79 -2.56 8.65
C ASN A 53 -17.25 -1.22 9.21
N TYR A 54 -16.02 -1.22 9.72
CA TYR A 54 -15.42 -0.11 10.41
C TYR A 54 -14.97 0.91 9.38
N GLN A 55 -15.66 2.05 9.37
CA GLN A 55 -15.23 3.23 8.65
C GLN A 55 -14.47 4.12 9.62
N VAL A 56 -13.29 4.58 9.21
CA VAL A 56 -12.61 5.69 9.89
C VAL A 56 -13.45 6.93 9.58
N VAL A 57 -14.38 7.26 10.48
CA VAL A 57 -15.16 8.49 10.37
C VAL A 57 -14.18 9.65 10.56
N LEU A 58 -13.81 10.30 9.46
CA LEU A 58 -13.20 11.62 9.50
C LEU A 58 -14.22 12.54 10.20
N ALA A 59 -13.87 13.02 11.38
CA ALA A 59 -14.76 13.86 12.16
C ALA A 59 -15.20 15.07 11.31
N PRO A 60 -16.50 15.46 11.33
CA PRO A 60 -16.96 16.70 10.70
C PRO A 60 -16.13 17.88 11.21
N GLU A 61 -15.90 18.87 10.36
CA GLU A 61 -15.12 20.05 10.70
C GLU A 61 -15.55 20.63 12.07
N GLY A 62 -14.59 20.74 13.00
CA GLY A 62 -14.80 21.32 14.33
C GLY A 62 -14.67 20.37 15.52
N VAL A 63 -14.47 19.06 15.33
CA VAL A 63 -14.23 18.11 16.43
C VAL A 63 -12.80 17.57 16.40
N THR A 64 -12.00 17.89 17.42
CA THR A 64 -10.63 17.39 17.59
C THR A 64 -10.60 15.93 18.06
N ALA A 65 -11.10 15.01 17.23
CA ALA A 65 -11.06 13.59 17.52
C ALA A 65 -10.69 12.78 16.26
N THR A 66 -9.49 13.00 15.71
CA THR A 66 -8.82 11.99 14.87
C THR A 66 -8.26 10.90 15.78
N ALA A 67 -9.13 10.02 16.30
CA ALA A 67 -8.66 8.83 16.98
C ALA A 67 -8.34 7.78 15.91
N VAL A 68 -7.10 7.80 15.40
CA VAL A 68 -6.54 6.63 14.72
C VAL A 68 -6.64 5.48 15.71
N ASP A 69 -7.47 4.49 15.43
CA ASP A 69 -7.58 3.32 16.28
C ASP A 69 -6.29 2.50 16.16
N TYR A 70 -5.36 2.74 17.08
CA TYR A 70 -4.08 2.05 17.15
C TYR A 70 -4.22 0.52 17.26
N THR A 71 -5.41 0.01 17.64
CA THR A 71 -5.67 -1.43 17.69
C THR A 71 -5.71 -2.06 16.29
N ALA A 72 -6.08 -1.32 15.24
CA ALA A 72 -6.06 -1.80 13.86
C ALA A 72 -4.64 -2.18 13.41
N PHE A 73 -3.62 -1.45 13.87
CA PHE A 73 -2.21 -1.72 13.54
C PHE A 73 -1.56 -2.82 14.38
N LEU A 74 -2.22 -3.26 15.46
CA LEU A 74 -1.72 -4.35 16.29
C LEU A 74 -1.69 -5.66 15.50
N SER A 75 -2.67 -5.87 14.62
CA SER A 75 -2.80 -7.11 13.87
C SER A 75 -1.64 -7.33 12.86
N PRO A 76 -1.31 -6.37 11.97
CA PRO A 76 -0.14 -6.49 11.10
C PRO A 76 1.18 -6.61 11.87
N LEU A 77 1.32 -5.92 13.00
CA LEU A 77 2.51 -5.99 13.85
C LEU A 77 2.72 -7.40 14.42
N LEU A 78 1.67 -7.99 14.99
CA LEU A 78 1.70 -9.35 15.52
C LEU A 78 1.96 -10.39 14.41
N PHE A 79 1.34 -10.21 13.25
CA PHE A 79 1.60 -11.05 12.08
C PHE A 79 3.08 -10.99 11.66
N TRP A 80 3.66 -9.80 11.59
CA TRP A 80 5.04 -9.59 11.18
C TRP A 80 6.03 -10.22 12.16
N VAL A 81 5.88 -9.95 13.47
CA VAL A 81 6.73 -10.52 14.52
C VAL A 81 6.58 -12.04 14.58
N GLY A 82 5.34 -12.55 14.56
CA GLY A 82 5.04 -13.98 14.57
C GLY A 82 5.64 -14.72 13.37
N SER A 83 5.54 -14.14 12.17
CA SER A 83 6.07 -14.73 10.93
C SER A 83 7.60 -14.81 10.91
N VAL A 84 8.29 -13.79 11.45
CA VAL A 84 9.76 -13.79 11.56
C VAL A 84 10.24 -14.84 12.56
N LEU A 85 9.59 -14.94 13.73
CA LEU A 85 9.91 -15.97 14.71
C LEU A 85 9.64 -17.38 14.17
N LEU A 86 8.53 -17.56 13.46
CA LEU A 86 8.21 -18.82 12.79
C LEU A 86 9.25 -19.17 11.73
N THR A 87 9.74 -18.17 10.97
CA THR A 87 10.82 -18.35 9.99
C THR A 87 12.09 -18.89 10.64
N ILE A 88 12.48 -18.36 11.80
CA ILE A 88 13.62 -18.88 12.57
C ILE A 88 13.38 -20.35 12.97
N ARG A 89 12.19 -20.67 13.48
CA ARG A 89 11.83 -22.06 13.87
C ARG A 89 11.88 -23.02 12.68
N LEU A 90 11.25 -22.66 11.56
CA LEU A 90 11.18 -23.52 10.38
C LEU A 90 12.53 -23.65 9.67
N ALA A 91 13.29 -22.56 9.52
CA ALA A 91 14.61 -22.59 8.91
C ALA A 91 15.59 -23.42 9.75
N SER A 92 15.60 -23.25 11.08
CA SER A 92 16.45 -24.03 11.97
C SER A 92 16.12 -25.53 11.93
N TRP A 93 14.83 -25.86 11.90
CA TRP A 93 14.34 -27.24 11.73
C TRP A 93 14.73 -27.83 10.37
N TRP A 94 14.54 -27.08 9.29
CA TRP A 94 14.80 -27.52 7.91
C TRP A 94 16.30 -27.76 7.70
N ILE A 95 17.17 -26.83 8.09
CA ILE A 95 18.63 -26.96 7.95
C ILE A 95 19.18 -28.08 8.86
N GLY A 96 18.62 -28.23 10.06
CA GLY A 96 19.03 -29.29 10.99
C GLY A 96 18.73 -30.70 10.47
N ARG A 97 17.65 -30.88 9.69
CA ARG A 97 17.23 -32.18 9.12
C ARG A 97 17.76 -32.47 7.72
N SER A 98 18.14 -31.44 6.95
CA SER A 98 18.40 -31.57 5.51
C SER A 98 19.87 -31.72 5.13
N ALA A 99 20.76 -32.08 6.07
CA ALA A 99 22.21 -32.20 5.81
C ALA A 99 22.54 -32.98 4.53
N GLY A 100 21.89 -34.13 4.30
CA GLY A 100 22.08 -34.94 3.08
C GLY A 100 21.49 -34.33 1.80
N ALA A 101 20.39 -33.58 1.88
CA ALA A 101 19.81 -32.88 0.74
C ALA A 101 20.63 -31.64 0.35
N MET A 102 21.21 -30.95 1.33
CA MET A 102 22.13 -29.82 1.10
C MET A 102 23.40 -30.27 0.39
N GLU A 103 23.93 -31.45 0.76
CA GLU A 103 25.07 -32.09 0.07
C GLU A 103 24.75 -32.41 -1.40
N ALA A 104 23.58 -33.01 -1.67
CA ALA A 104 23.12 -33.31 -3.02
C ALA A 104 22.88 -32.05 -3.88
N THR A 105 22.49 -30.93 -3.26
CA THR A 105 22.22 -29.68 -3.97
C THR A 105 23.52 -28.91 -4.27
N ALA A 106 24.45 -28.85 -3.29
CA ALA A 106 25.76 -28.23 -3.48
C ALA A 106 26.59 -28.93 -4.57
N THR A 107 26.54 -30.27 -4.61
CA THR A 107 27.20 -31.06 -5.67
C THR A 107 26.59 -30.83 -7.06
N ARG A 108 25.28 -30.65 -7.17
CA ARG A 108 24.57 -30.36 -8.43
C ARG A 108 24.84 -28.96 -8.99
N ILE A 109 24.93 -27.95 -8.13
CA ILE A 109 25.17 -26.54 -8.55
C ILE A 109 26.64 -26.32 -8.96
N GLY A 110 27.54 -27.28 -8.69
CA GLY A 110 28.94 -27.20 -9.08
C GLY A 110 29.80 -26.28 -8.21
N LEU A 111 29.21 -25.66 -7.18
CA LEU A 111 29.93 -24.94 -6.14
C LEU A 111 30.66 -25.95 -5.25
N ALA A 112 31.99 -25.92 -5.29
CA ALA A 112 32.85 -26.62 -4.34
C ALA A 112 32.68 -28.17 -4.34
N LYS A 113 32.72 -28.81 -5.53
CA LYS A 113 32.51 -30.27 -5.71
C LYS A 113 33.35 -31.16 -4.75
N ALA A 114 34.59 -30.80 -4.46
CA ALA A 114 35.46 -31.58 -3.57
C ALA A 114 35.20 -31.35 -2.07
N THR A 115 34.61 -30.21 -1.70
CA THR A 115 34.37 -29.82 -0.29
C THR A 115 32.90 -29.82 0.10
N ALA A 116 31.98 -30.10 -0.82
CA ALA A 116 30.52 -30.13 -0.61
C ALA A 116 30.06 -30.93 0.64
N PRO A 117 30.62 -32.10 0.98
CA PRO A 117 30.22 -32.82 2.19
C PRO A 117 30.60 -32.07 3.47
N SER A 118 31.80 -31.48 3.50
CA SER A 118 32.28 -30.67 4.61
C SER A 118 31.52 -29.35 4.73
N VAL A 119 31.10 -28.79 3.58
CA VAL A 119 30.26 -27.58 3.51
C VAL A 119 28.90 -27.87 4.14
N ALA A 120 28.23 -28.93 3.68
CA ALA A 120 26.90 -29.32 4.16
C ALA A 120 26.90 -29.67 5.66
N ALA A 121 27.90 -30.44 6.12
CA ALA A 121 28.06 -30.77 7.54
C ALA A 121 28.31 -29.51 8.39
N GLY A 122 29.11 -28.57 7.88
CA GLY A 122 29.37 -27.30 8.53
C GLY A 122 28.13 -26.39 8.61
N LEU A 123 27.30 -26.36 7.56
CA LEU A 123 26.07 -25.57 7.54
C LEU A 123 25.01 -26.17 8.48
N SER A 124 24.83 -27.49 8.47
CA SER A 124 23.86 -28.19 9.35
C SER A 124 24.18 -28.00 10.84
N ARG A 125 25.46 -28.04 11.22
CA ARG A 125 25.88 -27.77 12.61
C ARG A 125 25.60 -26.34 13.06
N GLN A 126 25.47 -25.40 12.12
CA GLN A 126 25.23 -23.98 12.39
C GLN A 126 23.81 -23.55 12.01
N HIS A 127 22.87 -24.50 11.96
CA HIS A 127 21.49 -24.26 11.56
C HIS A 127 20.83 -23.07 12.27
N ARG A 128 21.13 -22.82 13.56
CA ARG A 128 20.57 -21.67 14.30
C ARG A 128 21.09 -20.33 13.79
N ARG A 129 22.39 -20.24 13.51
CA ARG A 129 23.02 -19.02 12.98
C ARG A 129 22.47 -18.71 11.60
N ILE A 130 22.43 -19.73 10.72
CA ILE A 130 21.90 -19.59 9.37
C ILE A 130 20.41 -19.24 9.39
N ALA A 131 19.62 -19.86 10.26
CA ALA A 131 18.22 -19.50 10.46
C ALA A 131 18.05 -18.04 10.91
N GLY A 132 18.92 -17.54 11.79
CA GLY A 132 18.96 -16.12 12.15
C GLY A 132 19.27 -15.22 10.95
N GLY A 133 20.24 -15.60 10.12
CA GLY A 133 20.56 -14.90 8.87
C GLY A 133 19.37 -14.85 7.90
N ILE A 134 18.72 -16.00 7.67
CA ILE A 134 17.50 -16.11 6.83
C ILE A 134 16.41 -15.20 7.37
N ALA A 135 16.20 -15.18 8.69
CA ALA A 135 15.18 -14.35 9.31
C ALA A 135 15.47 -12.85 9.18
N LEU A 136 16.73 -12.41 9.31
CA LEU A 136 17.09 -11.01 9.11
C LEU A 136 16.94 -10.55 7.65
N VAL A 137 17.32 -11.39 6.69
CA VAL A 137 17.06 -11.11 5.26
C VAL A 137 15.56 -11.09 5.00
N SER A 138 14.82 -12.06 5.54
CA SER A 138 13.36 -12.13 5.44
C SER A 138 12.69 -10.87 6.01
N LEU A 139 13.21 -10.33 7.11
CA LEU A 139 12.73 -9.08 7.70
C LEU A 139 12.91 -7.90 6.74
N ALA A 140 14.09 -7.78 6.12
CA ALA A 140 14.40 -6.71 5.17
C ALA A 140 13.51 -6.78 3.92
N PHE A 141 13.38 -7.96 3.32
CA PHE A 141 12.52 -8.18 2.15
C PHE A 141 11.05 -8.00 2.48
N SER A 142 10.59 -8.49 3.64
CA SER A 142 9.22 -8.30 4.09
C SER A 142 8.87 -6.83 4.25
N PHE A 143 9.75 -6.05 4.88
CA PHE A 143 9.55 -4.60 5.03
C PHE A 143 9.53 -3.88 3.67
N ALA A 144 10.53 -4.13 2.81
CA ALA A 144 10.61 -3.48 1.49
C ALA A 144 9.39 -3.79 0.61
N VAL A 145 8.99 -5.06 0.54
CA VAL A 145 7.86 -5.52 -0.26
C VAL A 145 6.55 -4.98 0.30
N ALA A 146 6.34 -5.06 1.62
CA ALA A 146 5.11 -4.56 2.24
C ALA A 146 4.93 -3.06 2.00
N ALA A 147 5.96 -2.27 2.32
CA ALA A 147 5.94 -0.81 2.17
C ALA A 147 5.73 -0.40 0.70
N SER A 148 6.44 -1.04 -0.24
CA SER A 148 6.36 -0.67 -1.66
C SER A 148 4.98 -1.01 -2.26
N ILE A 149 4.43 -2.19 -1.96
CA ILE A 149 3.07 -2.57 -2.43
C ILE A 149 2.02 -1.65 -1.78
N PHE A 150 2.12 -1.42 -0.48
CA PHE A 150 1.19 -0.56 0.25
C PHE A 150 1.22 0.87 -0.30
N ASN A 151 2.38 1.50 -0.42
CA ASN A 151 2.50 2.88 -0.90
C ASN A 151 2.03 3.03 -2.34
N LEU A 152 2.36 2.08 -3.23
CA LEU A 152 1.90 2.15 -4.62
C LEU A 152 0.36 2.01 -4.70
N THR A 153 -0.20 1.07 -3.94
CA THR A 153 -1.66 0.86 -3.89
C THR A 153 -2.36 2.08 -3.30
N TYR A 154 -1.86 2.60 -2.17
CA TYR A 154 -2.38 3.78 -1.49
C TYR A 154 -2.37 5.01 -2.42
N ASN A 155 -1.24 5.32 -3.04
CA ASN A 155 -1.12 6.47 -3.95
C ASN A 155 -2.02 6.33 -5.19
N GLY A 156 -2.21 5.10 -5.68
CA GLY A 156 -3.17 4.81 -6.74
C GLY A 156 -4.59 5.18 -6.32
N GLN A 157 -5.01 4.74 -5.13
CA GLN A 157 -6.36 5.02 -4.61
C GLN A 157 -6.57 6.48 -4.29
N THR A 158 -5.63 7.16 -3.64
CA THR A 158 -5.77 8.61 -3.36
C THR A 158 -5.93 9.43 -4.65
N ARG A 159 -5.39 8.96 -5.78
CA ARG A 159 -5.62 9.60 -7.08
C ARG A 159 -7.05 9.36 -7.59
N VAL A 160 -7.61 8.17 -7.39
CA VAL A 160 -9.01 7.88 -7.71
C VAL A 160 -9.92 8.74 -6.84
N ASP A 161 -9.69 8.77 -5.53
CA ASP A 161 -10.44 9.60 -4.58
C ASP A 161 -10.37 11.09 -4.95
N ALA A 162 -9.18 11.58 -5.34
CA ALA A 162 -9.01 12.96 -5.80
C ALA A 162 -9.78 13.25 -7.10
N THR A 163 -9.90 12.25 -7.98
CA THR A 163 -10.65 12.38 -9.24
C THR A 163 -12.15 12.44 -8.98
N LEU A 164 -12.66 11.63 -8.03
CA LEU A 164 -14.04 11.70 -7.57
C LEU A 164 -14.34 13.03 -6.86
N THR A 165 -13.47 13.44 -5.94
CA THR A 165 -13.62 14.70 -5.16
C THR A 165 -13.62 15.92 -6.08
N ASN A 166 -12.64 16.03 -6.97
CA ASN A 166 -12.58 17.16 -7.91
C ASN A 166 -13.63 17.02 -9.02
N GLY A 167 -14.03 15.79 -9.35
CA GLY A 167 -15.00 15.44 -10.36
C GLY A 167 -14.48 15.43 -11.79
N ALA A 168 -13.40 16.16 -12.12
CA ALA A 168 -12.71 16.13 -13.41
C ALA A 168 -11.23 16.54 -13.25
N ASP A 169 -10.46 16.65 -14.34
CA ASP A 169 -9.07 17.12 -14.27
C ASP A 169 -8.98 18.54 -13.68
N VAL A 170 -9.90 19.40 -14.12
CA VAL A 170 -10.10 20.75 -13.58
C VAL A 170 -11.59 20.98 -13.38
N THR A 171 -11.96 21.61 -12.27
CA THR A 171 -13.35 21.95 -11.98
C THR A 171 -13.46 23.42 -11.67
N VAL A 172 -14.46 24.07 -12.28
CA VAL A 172 -14.80 25.46 -12.01
C VAL A 172 -16.16 25.48 -11.33
N THR A 173 -16.18 25.94 -10.08
CA THR A 173 -17.38 26.04 -9.25
C THR A 173 -17.77 27.50 -9.13
N GLY A 174 -18.98 27.82 -9.55
CA GLY A 174 -19.64 29.11 -9.38
C GLY A 174 -20.70 29.04 -8.29
N SER A 175 -21.80 29.77 -8.48
CA SER A 175 -22.97 29.74 -7.61
C SER A 175 -24.24 30.00 -8.42
N THR A 176 -25.40 29.94 -7.77
CA THR A 176 -26.66 30.37 -8.38
C THR A 176 -26.65 31.86 -8.78
N ALA A 177 -25.88 32.70 -8.07
CA ALA A 177 -25.70 34.12 -8.41
C ALA A 177 -24.66 34.34 -9.52
N THR A 178 -23.68 33.44 -9.64
CA THR A 178 -22.61 33.49 -10.64
C THR A 178 -22.48 32.12 -11.32
N PRO A 179 -23.42 31.76 -12.22
CA PRO A 179 -23.44 30.44 -12.84
C PRO A 179 -22.35 30.31 -13.92
N VAL A 180 -21.91 29.08 -14.19
CA VAL A 180 -20.82 28.83 -15.16
C VAL A 180 -21.24 28.95 -16.63
N GLY A 181 -22.55 29.03 -16.92
CA GLY A 181 -23.10 29.08 -18.28
C GLY A 181 -22.39 30.06 -19.23
N PRO A 182 -22.15 31.33 -18.84
CA PRO A 182 -21.48 32.32 -19.68
C PRO A 182 -20.01 32.01 -20.01
N ILE A 183 -19.32 31.22 -19.18
CA ILE A 183 -17.89 30.91 -19.36
C ILE A 183 -17.64 29.57 -20.05
N VAL A 184 -18.66 28.73 -20.24
CA VAL A 184 -18.52 27.39 -20.83
C VAL A 184 -17.86 27.45 -22.21
N GLN A 185 -18.36 28.28 -23.12
CA GLN A 185 -17.82 28.36 -24.49
C GLN A 185 -16.40 28.90 -24.51
N THR A 186 -16.10 29.89 -23.66
CA THR A 186 -14.75 30.45 -23.53
C THR A 186 -13.76 29.38 -23.10
N ILE A 187 -14.10 28.60 -22.06
CA ILE A 187 -13.25 27.52 -21.56
C ILE A 187 -13.14 26.38 -22.59
N GLN A 188 -14.24 25.99 -23.25
CA GLN A 188 -14.19 24.98 -24.31
C GLN A 188 -13.26 25.35 -25.47
N ALA A 189 -13.11 26.64 -25.77
CA ALA A 189 -12.21 27.12 -26.82
C ALA A 189 -10.75 27.24 -26.38
N MET A 190 -10.42 27.06 -25.09
CA MET A 190 -9.06 27.20 -24.59
C MET A 190 -8.15 26.08 -25.10
N PRO A 191 -6.90 26.39 -25.50
CA PRO A 191 -5.91 25.37 -25.81
C PRO A 191 -5.68 24.43 -24.62
N GLY A 192 -5.70 23.13 -24.88
CA GLY A 192 -5.51 22.10 -23.85
C GLY A 192 -6.79 21.61 -23.18
N VAL A 193 -7.96 22.17 -23.50
CA VAL A 193 -9.26 21.63 -23.08
C VAL A 193 -9.73 20.57 -24.07
N ALA A 194 -10.00 19.36 -23.59
CA ALA A 194 -10.58 18.27 -24.38
C ALA A 194 -12.11 18.37 -24.42
N ALA A 195 -12.71 18.66 -23.27
CA ALA A 195 -14.15 18.82 -23.10
C ALA A 195 -14.41 19.70 -21.86
N ALA A 196 -15.50 20.46 -21.89
CA ALA A 196 -16.01 21.13 -20.70
C ALA A 196 -17.53 20.94 -20.63
N ILE A 197 -18.02 20.27 -19.59
CA ILE A 197 -19.42 19.88 -19.44
C ILE A 197 -19.99 20.53 -18.18
N PRO A 198 -21.02 21.38 -18.30
CA PRO A 198 -21.66 21.98 -17.15
C PRO A 198 -22.55 20.96 -16.42
N MET A 199 -22.65 21.12 -15.10
CA MET A 199 -23.45 20.31 -14.20
C MET A 199 -24.14 21.23 -13.19
N GLN A 200 -25.35 20.86 -12.78
CA GLN A 200 -26.04 21.55 -11.70
C GLN A 200 -25.63 20.96 -10.35
N HIS A 201 -25.45 21.81 -9.35
CA HIS A 201 -25.24 21.39 -7.96
C HIS A 201 -26.16 22.20 -7.06
N ARG A 202 -27.18 21.53 -6.53
CA ARG A 202 -28.27 22.13 -5.75
C ARG A 202 -28.61 21.25 -4.56
N PHE A 203 -29.63 21.63 -3.81
CA PHE A 203 -30.12 20.86 -2.68
C PHE A 203 -31.57 20.42 -2.86
N ALA A 204 -31.88 19.22 -2.38
CA ALA A 204 -33.22 18.66 -2.34
C ALA A 204 -33.48 18.04 -0.96
N TYR A 205 -34.70 18.16 -0.46
CA TYR A 205 -35.10 17.37 0.70
C TYR A 205 -35.69 16.02 0.27
N VAL A 206 -35.16 14.94 0.84
CA VAL A 206 -35.77 13.61 0.85
C VAL A 206 -36.37 13.41 2.24
N GLY A 207 -37.70 13.38 2.36
CA GLY A 207 -38.32 13.43 3.68
C GLY A 207 -37.90 14.69 4.44
N ASN A 208 -37.19 14.54 5.56
CA ASN A 208 -36.64 15.65 6.36
C ASN A 208 -35.16 15.95 6.09
N ASP A 209 -34.48 15.10 5.31
CA ASP A 209 -33.03 15.15 5.14
C ASP A 209 -32.68 15.99 3.92
N LEU A 210 -31.79 16.97 4.11
CA LEU A 210 -31.28 17.81 3.04
C LEU A 210 -30.10 17.10 2.39
N GLN A 211 -30.20 16.83 1.09
CA GLN A 211 -29.17 16.16 0.31
C GLN A 211 -28.76 17.00 -0.90
N ASP A 212 -27.52 16.80 -1.34
CA ASP A 212 -27.05 17.35 -2.61
C ASP A 212 -27.77 16.66 -3.78
N ILE A 213 -28.17 17.46 -4.78
CA ILE A 213 -28.72 16.96 -6.03
C ILE A 213 -27.92 17.48 -7.21
N TYR A 214 -27.41 16.55 -8.01
CA TYR A 214 -26.60 16.80 -9.19
C TYR A 214 -27.44 16.66 -10.44
N GLY A 215 -27.56 17.75 -11.20
CA GLY A 215 -28.24 17.77 -12.49
C GLY A 215 -27.25 17.55 -13.62
N ILE A 216 -27.36 16.44 -14.33
CA ILE A 216 -26.44 16.07 -15.40
C ILE A 216 -27.12 15.91 -16.76
N ASP A 217 -26.30 15.93 -17.81
CA ASP A 217 -26.63 15.36 -19.11
C ASP A 217 -26.02 13.95 -19.19
N PRO A 218 -26.83 12.87 -19.09
CA PRO A 218 -26.32 11.50 -19.06
C PRO A 218 -25.56 11.10 -20.33
N THR A 219 -25.82 11.78 -21.45
CA THR A 219 -25.19 11.46 -22.74
C THR A 219 -23.80 12.09 -22.89
N ARG A 220 -23.53 13.17 -22.13
CA ARG A 220 -22.31 13.98 -22.29
C ARG A 220 -21.39 13.99 -21.08
N ILE A 221 -21.88 13.61 -19.90
CA ILE A 221 -21.08 13.66 -18.65
C ILE A 221 -19.73 12.90 -18.78
N GLY A 222 -19.73 11.77 -19.50
CA GLY A 222 -18.54 10.97 -19.77
C GLY A 222 -17.47 11.65 -20.65
N GLU A 223 -17.79 12.77 -21.30
CA GLU A 223 -16.83 13.56 -22.09
C GLU A 223 -15.86 14.35 -21.20
N ALA A 224 -16.31 14.82 -20.03
CA ALA A 224 -15.48 15.60 -19.10
C ALA A 224 -14.88 14.74 -17.98
N THR A 225 -15.61 13.72 -17.51
CA THR A 225 -15.17 12.90 -16.37
C THR A 225 -15.28 11.40 -16.64
N ALA A 226 -14.52 10.61 -15.89
CA ALA A 226 -14.66 9.16 -15.90
C ALA A 226 -15.95 8.80 -15.18
N VAL A 227 -16.75 7.92 -15.79
CA VAL A 227 -17.96 7.37 -15.17
C VAL A 227 -17.79 5.86 -15.17
N GLU A 228 -17.28 5.35 -14.06
CA GLU A 228 -16.86 3.97 -13.92
C GLU A 228 -18.01 3.06 -13.49
N ASN A 229 -17.96 1.79 -13.88
CA ASN A 229 -18.94 0.79 -13.46
C ASN A 229 -19.03 0.67 -11.93
N ALA A 230 -17.92 0.86 -11.22
CA ALA A 230 -17.86 0.79 -9.76
C ALA A 230 -18.71 1.87 -9.07
N TYR A 231 -19.06 2.95 -9.76
CA TYR A 231 -19.87 4.04 -9.21
C TYR A 231 -21.35 3.68 -9.07
N PHE A 232 -21.77 2.51 -9.57
CA PHE A 232 -23.17 2.11 -9.57
C PHE A 232 -23.34 0.70 -9.01
N ALA A 233 -24.41 0.46 -8.24
CA ALA A 233 -24.63 -0.83 -7.57
C ALA A 233 -24.79 -2.01 -8.53
N ASN A 234 -25.26 -1.76 -9.76
CA ASN A 234 -25.41 -2.77 -10.81
C ASN A 234 -24.10 -3.08 -11.55
N LYS A 235 -23.00 -2.36 -11.26
CA LYS A 235 -21.71 -2.47 -11.95
C LYS A 235 -21.80 -2.21 -13.46
N ASP A 236 -22.75 -1.39 -13.89
CA ASP A 236 -22.97 -1.03 -15.29
C ASP A 236 -23.32 0.46 -15.41
N ALA A 237 -22.30 1.28 -15.64
CA ALA A 237 -22.43 2.72 -15.81
C ALA A 237 -23.27 3.08 -17.04
N ALA A 238 -23.04 2.38 -18.16
CA ALA A 238 -23.73 2.66 -19.41
C ALA A 238 -25.24 2.37 -19.30
N ALA A 239 -25.62 1.25 -18.68
CA ALA A 239 -27.02 0.93 -18.43
C ALA A 239 -27.68 1.94 -17.48
N THR A 240 -26.96 2.38 -16.45
CA THR A 240 -27.50 3.34 -15.46
C THR A 240 -27.71 4.72 -16.06
N LEU A 241 -26.73 5.25 -16.80
CA LEU A 241 -26.87 6.54 -17.50
C LEU A 241 -27.96 6.48 -18.56
N LYS A 242 -28.10 5.35 -19.28
CA LYS A 242 -29.19 5.16 -20.23
C LYS A 242 -30.57 5.09 -19.56
N ALA A 243 -30.67 4.47 -18.39
CA ALA A 243 -31.91 4.45 -17.62
C ALA A 243 -32.32 5.86 -17.17
N LEU A 244 -31.34 6.67 -16.77
CA LEU A 244 -31.55 8.08 -16.42
C LEU A 244 -31.93 8.91 -17.66
N GLU A 245 -31.26 8.73 -18.79
CA GLU A 245 -31.59 9.40 -20.06
C GLU A 245 -33.03 9.09 -20.53
N THR A 246 -33.43 7.82 -20.47
CA THR A 246 -34.75 7.36 -20.93
C THR A 246 -35.90 7.70 -19.99
N THR A 247 -35.59 8.10 -18.75
CA THR A 247 -36.57 8.48 -17.73
C THR A 247 -36.33 9.93 -17.33
N PRO A 248 -36.98 10.93 -17.97
CA PRO A 248 -36.72 12.34 -17.70
C PRO A 248 -36.86 12.75 -16.24
N ASP A 249 -37.87 12.23 -15.54
CA ASP A 249 -38.11 12.38 -14.10
C ASP A 249 -37.36 11.35 -13.23
N GLY A 250 -36.37 10.66 -13.81
CA GLY A 250 -35.54 9.69 -13.13
C GLY A 250 -34.58 10.33 -12.13
N VAL A 251 -34.36 9.64 -11.01
CA VAL A 251 -33.34 9.97 -10.01
C VAL A 251 -32.54 8.73 -9.62
N LEU A 252 -31.23 8.89 -9.58
CA LEU A 252 -30.32 7.98 -8.90
C LEU A 252 -30.14 8.46 -7.46
N VAL A 253 -30.16 7.54 -6.50
CA VAL A 253 -30.00 7.87 -5.09
C VAL A 253 -28.80 7.12 -4.51
N SER A 254 -28.24 7.63 -3.42
CA SER A 254 -27.19 6.95 -2.66
C SER A 254 -27.68 5.65 -2.03
N GLN A 255 -26.76 4.73 -1.73
CA GLN A 255 -27.10 3.47 -1.06
C GLN A 255 -27.68 3.69 0.34
N GLU A 256 -27.23 4.74 1.06
CA GLU A 256 -27.80 5.15 2.36
C GLU A 256 -29.29 5.51 2.20
N THR A 257 -29.61 6.36 1.22
CA THR A 257 -31.00 6.78 0.95
C THR A 257 -31.92 5.59 0.64
N VAL A 258 -31.42 4.57 -0.06
CA VAL A 258 -32.17 3.32 -0.28
C VAL A 258 -32.47 2.61 1.03
N ASN A 259 -31.49 2.52 1.92
CA ASN A 259 -31.62 1.80 3.18
C ASN A 259 -32.56 2.52 4.15
N ASP A 260 -32.41 3.84 4.27
CA ASP A 260 -33.17 4.67 5.22
C ASP A 260 -34.65 4.76 4.84
N PHE A 261 -34.94 4.90 3.55
CA PHE A 261 -36.30 5.03 3.03
C PHE A 261 -36.87 3.72 2.46
N GLN A 262 -36.12 2.61 2.56
CA GLN A 262 -36.50 1.27 2.10
C GLN A 262 -36.99 1.23 0.64
N LEU A 263 -36.27 1.94 -0.24
CA LEU A 263 -36.69 2.15 -1.63
C LEU A 263 -36.49 0.91 -2.49
N ALA A 264 -37.47 0.61 -3.36
CA ALA A 264 -37.36 -0.41 -4.40
C ALA A 264 -37.29 0.24 -5.79
N LEU A 265 -36.50 -0.35 -6.69
CA LEU A 265 -36.30 0.19 -8.04
C LEU A 265 -37.65 0.46 -8.74
N GLY A 266 -37.83 1.68 -9.23
CA GLY A 266 -39.07 2.15 -9.87
C GLY A 266 -40.02 2.89 -8.93
N ASP A 267 -39.76 2.95 -7.63
CA ASP A 267 -40.59 3.66 -6.66
C ASP A 267 -40.67 5.17 -6.96
N PRO A 268 -41.84 5.80 -6.77
CA PRO A 268 -41.97 7.24 -6.84
C PRO A 268 -41.40 7.90 -5.58
N ILE A 269 -40.48 8.84 -5.77
CA ILE A 269 -39.89 9.65 -4.70
C ILE A 269 -40.37 11.09 -4.87
N LYS A 270 -40.79 11.73 -3.77
CA LYS A 270 -41.10 13.17 -3.79
C LYS A 270 -39.96 13.94 -3.16
N LEU A 271 -39.24 14.70 -3.98
CA LEU A 271 -38.15 15.55 -3.54
C LEU A 271 -38.67 16.97 -3.36
N ARG A 272 -38.34 17.64 -2.26
CA ARG A 272 -38.67 19.06 -2.11
C ARG A 272 -37.53 19.91 -2.64
N LEU A 273 -37.76 20.54 -3.79
CA LEU A 273 -36.80 21.42 -4.47
C LEU A 273 -37.19 22.88 -4.28
N GLN A 274 -36.19 23.76 -4.15
CA GLN A 274 -36.42 25.19 -4.07
C GLN A 274 -36.66 25.78 -5.47
N ASP A 275 -37.73 26.55 -5.62
CA ASP A 275 -38.00 27.33 -6.82
C ASP A 275 -37.07 28.57 -6.85
N ALA A 276 -36.44 28.80 -8.00
CA ALA A 276 -35.41 29.83 -8.14
C ALA A 276 -35.96 31.27 -8.06
N THR A 277 -37.25 31.47 -8.32
CA THR A 277 -37.87 32.80 -8.33
C THR A 277 -38.51 33.13 -6.98
N THR A 278 -39.25 32.16 -6.41
CA THR A 278 -40.02 32.35 -5.18
C THR A 278 -39.26 31.95 -3.92
N HIS A 279 -38.14 31.24 -4.07
CA HIS A 279 -37.36 30.66 -2.98
C HIS A 279 -38.16 29.71 -2.08
N GLN A 280 -39.35 29.27 -2.51
CA GLN A 280 -40.19 28.33 -1.80
C GLN A 280 -39.87 26.90 -2.21
N TYR A 281 -39.96 25.97 -1.26
CA TYR A 281 -39.83 24.55 -1.56
C TYR A 281 -41.13 23.99 -2.11
N LYS A 282 -41.04 23.28 -3.23
CA LYS A 282 -42.15 22.53 -3.82
C LYS A 282 -41.82 21.05 -3.90
N ALA A 283 -42.81 20.19 -3.66
CA ALA A 283 -42.66 18.75 -3.81
C ALA A 283 -42.72 18.37 -5.30
N VAL A 284 -41.63 17.82 -5.80
CA VAL A 284 -41.43 17.40 -7.19
C VAL A 284 -41.38 15.87 -7.24
N PRO A 285 -42.18 15.22 -8.09
CA PRO A 285 -42.14 13.77 -8.24
C PRO A 285 -40.91 13.35 -9.06
N PHE A 286 -40.27 12.29 -8.61
CA PHE A 286 -39.20 11.59 -9.30
C PHE A 286 -39.47 10.10 -9.29
N LYS A 287 -38.82 9.38 -10.20
CA LYS A 287 -38.81 7.92 -10.24
C LYS A 287 -37.42 7.41 -9.90
N PHE A 288 -37.33 6.52 -8.92
CA PHE A 288 -36.08 5.87 -8.56
C PHE A 288 -35.63 4.93 -9.69
N VAL A 289 -34.50 5.23 -10.35
CA VAL A 289 -34.03 4.46 -11.52
C VAL A 289 -32.73 3.71 -11.31
N GLY A 290 -32.06 3.89 -10.17
CA GLY A 290 -30.83 3.15 -9.85
C GLY A 290 -30.04 3.73 -8.68
N VAL A 291 -29.09 2.97 -8.18
CA VAL A 291 -28.24 3.37 -7.05
C VAL A 291 -26.90 3.85 -7.57
N ALA A 292 -26.54 5.09 -7.22
CA ALA A 292 -25.18 5.60 -7.34
C ALA A 292 -24.46 5.38 -6.01
N LEU A 293 -23.32 4.68 -6.06
CA LEU A 293 -22.45 4.48 -4.91
C LEU A 293 -21.52 5.69 -4.75
N GLU A 294 -21.02 6.20 -5.87
CA GLU A 294 -20.11 7.35 -5.96
C GLU A 294 -20.54 8.25 -7.11
N PHE A 295 -20.24 9.54 -7.03
CA PHE A 295 -20.45 10.45 -8.16
C PHE A 295 -19.45 11.61 -8.14
N PRO A 296 -18.97 12.07 -9.31
CA PRO A 296 -18.11 13.24 -9.41
C PRO A 296 -18.62 14.43 -8.58
N THR A 297 -17.77 14.95 -7.68
CA THR A 297 -18.03 16.04 -6.72
C THR A 297 -19.05 15.75 -5.60
N ALA A 298 -19.64 14.55 -5.57
CA ALA A 298 -20.65 14.20 -4.58
C ALA A 298 -20.04 13.82 -3.22
N PRO A 299 -20.74 14.11 -2.11
CA PRO A 299 -20.42 13.50 -0.83
C PRO A 299 -20.72 12.00 -0.85
N LYS A 300 -20.12 11.24 0.06
CA LYS A 300 -20.20 9.77 0.09
C LYS A 300 -21.60 9.24 0.41
N ASP A 301 -22.21 9.76 1.47
CA ASP A 301 -23.30 9.05 2.12
C ASP A 301 -24.67 9.46 1.56
N SER A 302 -24.88 10.75 1.26
CA SER A 302 -26.21 11.30 0.96
C SER A 302 -26.20 12.28 -0.22
N PHE A 303 -26.49 11.76 -1.42
CA PHE A 303 -26.63 12.56 -2.63
C PHE A 303 -27.62 11.93 -3.64
N LEU A 304 -28.00 12.75 -4.62
CA LEU A 304 -28.95 12.43 -5.67
C LEU A 304 -28.38 12.84 -7.03
N VAL A 305 -28.68 12.08 -8.09
CA VAL A 305 -28.31 12.45 -9.47
C VAL A 305 -29.54 12.38 -10.35
N ALA A 306 -29.85 13.45 -11.07
CA ALA A 306 -31.04 13.56 -11.91
C ALA A 306 -30.72 14.23 -13.26
N ASN A 307 -31.67 14.20 -14.19
CA ASN A 307 -31.55 14.93 -15.44
C ASN A 307 -31.56 16.45 -15.20
N ALA A 308 -30.53 17.15 -15.68
CA ALA A 308 -30.41 18.61 -15.57
C ALA A 308 -31.60 19.35 -16.19
N SER A 309 -32.13 18.83 -17.30
CA SER A 309 -33.30 19.41 -18.00
C SER A 309 -34.58 19.34 -17.16
N TYR A 310 -34.78 18.24 -16.44
CA TYR A 310 -35.93 18.08 -15.55
C TYR A 310 -35.81 18.99 -14.33
N LEU A 311 -34.64 19.02 -13.69
CA LEU A 311 -34.36 19.95 -12.59
C LEU A 311 -34.53 21.41 -13.01
N ALA A 312 -34.06 21.80 -14.20
CA ALA A 312 -34.23 23.16 -14.70
C ALA A 312 -35.70 23.54 -14.89
N THR A 313 -36.50 22.61 -15.41
CA THR A 313 -37.95 22.80 -15.61
C THR A 313 -38.66 22.95 -14.27
N GLU A 314 -38.31 22.11 -13.30
CA GLU A 314 -38.97 22.09 -12.01
C GLU A 314 -38.52 23.27 -11.11
N THR A 315 -37.25 23.62 -11.05
CA THR A 315 -36.82 24.77 -10.23
C THR A 315 -37.00 26.12 -10.93
N GLY A 316 -37.34 26.13 -12.22
CA GLY A 316 -37.44 27.35 -13.03
C GLY A 316 -36.08 28.00 -13.33
N SER A 317 -34.97 27.25 -13.24
CA SER A 317 -33.63 27.78 -13.52
C SER A 317 -32.76 26.79 -14.31
N PRO A 318 -32.34 27.14 -15.55
CA PRO A 318 -31.39 26.36 -16.34
C PRO A 318 -29.92 26.66 -15.98
N ALA A 319 -29.67 27.46 -14.94
CA ALA A 319 -28.31 27.76 -14.50
C ALA A 319 -27.57 26.49 -14.07
N HIS A 320 -26.26 26.47 -14.32
CA HIS A 320 -25.36 25.42 -13.87
C HIS A 320 -24.31 26.05 -12.96
N GLU A 321 -24.04 25.40 -11.84
CA GLU A 321 -23.13 25.88 -10.81
C GLU A 321 -21.72 25.30 -10.95
N VAL A 322 -21.57 24.14 -11.61
CA VAL A 322 -20.29 23.44 -11.75
C VAL A 322 -19.95 23.24 -13.22
N LEU A 323 -18.68 23.42 -13.59
CA LEU A 323 -18.14 23.08 -14.90
C LEU A 323 -17.00 22.08 -14.74
N LEU A 324 -17.20 20.87 -15.26
CA LEU A 324 -16.21 19.81 -15.29
C LEU A 324 -15.38 19.95 -16.57
N VAL A 325 -14.06 19.98 -16.45
CA VAL A 325 -13.14 20.21 -17.57
C VAL A 325 -12.13 19.06 -17.66
N ARG A 326 -12.07 18.44 -18.84
CA ARG A 326 -11.04 17.44 -19.18
C ARG A 326 -9.86 18.10 -19.86
N SER A 327 -8.66 17.76 -19.42
CA SER A 327 -7.40 18.30 -19.96
C SER A 327 -6.80 17.35 -21.01
N LEU A 328 -6.22 17.91 -22.08
CA LEU A 328 -5.35 17.19 -23.03
C LEU A 328 -3.89 17.12 -22.57
N GLY A 329 -3.51 17.93 -21.57
CA GLY A 329 -2.15 18.06 -21.05
C GLY A 329 -2.14 18.10 -19.53
N ASP A 330 -1.20 18.84 -18.94
CA ASP A 330 -1.09 19.00 -17.49
C ASP A 330 -2.31 19.75 -16.90
N PRO A 331 -3.15 19.08 -16.06
CA PRO A 331 -4.31 19.70 -15.42
C PRO A 331 -3.97 20.94 -14.58
N LYS A 332 -2.80 20.95 -13.94
CA LYS A 332 -2.39 22.05 -13.07
C LYS A 332 -2.06 23.31 -13.87
N ALA A 333 -1.33 23.16 -14.98
CA ALA A 333 -1.07 24.25 -15.90
C ALA A 333 -2.37 24.80 -16.52
N LEU A 334 -3.31 23.91 -16.89
CA LEU A 334 -4.62 24.31 -17.40
C LEU A 334 -5.42 25.10 -16.35
N ALA A 335 -5.50 24.60 -15.12
CA ALA A 335 -6.20 25.28 -14.04
C ALA A 335 -5.59 26.65 -13.72
N ALA A 336 -4.25 26.77 -13.74
CA ALA A 336 -3.59 28.08 -13.59
C ALA A 336 -3.97 29.06 -14.70
N THR A 337 -4.07 28.57 -15.95
CA THR A 337 -4.49 29.37 -17.11
C THR A 337 -5.94 29.83 -16.95
N ILE A 338 -6.86 28.93 -16.57
CA ILE A 338 -8.28 29.24 -16.33
C ILE A 338 -8.41 30.26 -15.19
N ARG A 339 -7.69 30.10 -14.07
CA ARG A 339 -7.68 31.07 -12.96
C ARG A 339 -7.22 32.45 -13.40
N GLN A 340 -6.19 32.51 -14.25
CA GLN A 340 -5.65 33.77 -14.75
C GLN A 340 -6.64 34.48 -15.69
N ASP A 341 -7.32 33.73 -16.56
CA ASP A 341 -8.28 34.27 -17.53
C ASP A 341 -9.58 34.75 -16.85
N LEU A 342 -10.12 33.96 -15.92
CA LEU A 342 -11.29 34.35 -15.14
C LEU A 342 -10.99 35.51 -14.17
N GLY A 343 -9.77 35.56 -13.63
CA GLY A 343 -9.36 36.55 -12.63
C GLY A 343 -9.87 36.25 -11.22
N SER A 344 -9.16 36.76 -10.22
CA SER A 344 -9.39 36.45 -8.79
C SER A 344 -10.68 37.02 -8.20
N THR A 345 -11.33 37.96 -8.90
CA THR A 345 -12.57 38.63 -8.46
C THR A 345 -13.82 38.10 -9.16
N SER A 346 -13.69 37.06 -9.98
CA SER A 346 -14.79 36.53 -10.80
C SER A 346 -15.88 35.83 -10.00
N GLY A 347 -15.59 35.44 -8.76
CA GLY A 347 -16.50 34.65 -7.92
C GLY A 347 -16.52 33.16 -8.28
N TYR A 348 -15.64 32.70 -9.18
CA TYR A 348 -15.43 31.28 -9.46
C TYR A 348 -14.27 30.72 -8.64
N THR A 349 -14.46 29.51 -8.14
CA THR A 349 -13.41 28.69 -7.55
C THR A 349 -12.94 27.69 -8.58
N VAL A 350 -11.63 27.69 -8.88
CA VAL A 350 -11.04 26.72 -9.82
C VAL A 350 -10.17 25.76 -9.03
N THR A 351 -10.48 24.48 -9.08
CA THR A 351 -9.74 23.39 -8.44
C THR A 351 -9.17 22.44 -9.47
N ASP A 352 -7.99 21.88 -9.18
CA ASP A 352 -7.33 20.88 -10.01
C ASP A 352 -7.08 19.61 -9.21
N LEU A 353 -6.92 18.51 -9.94
CA LEU A 353 -6.71 17.19 -9.37
C LEU A 353 -5.52 17.12 -8.39
N GLU A 354 -4.43 17.81 -8.69
CA GLU A 354 -3.22 17.80 -7.86
C GLU A 354 -3.44 18.56 -6.54
N SER A 355 -4.18 19.68 -6.59
CA SER A 355 -4.57 20.44 -5.41
C SER A 355 -5.54 19.65 -4.53
N ALA A 356 -6.53 18.98 -5.11
CA ALA A 356 -7.44 18.08 -4.38
C ALA A 356 -6.66 16.91 -3.75
N PHE A 357 -5.77 16.28 -4.51
CA PHE A 357 -4.87 15.24 -4.03
C PHE A 357 -4.02 15.73 -2.85
N HIS A 358 -3.44 16.93 -2.94
CA HIS A 358 -2.64 17.49 -1.86
C HIS A 358 -3.47 17.80 -0.60
N ILE A 359 -4.72 18.25 -0.72
CA ILE A 359 -5.59 18.47 0.45
C ILE A 359 -5.91 17.13 1.13
N ILE A 360 -6.31 16.12 0.37
CA ILE A 360 -6.62 14.77 0.89
C ILE A 360 -5.36 14.15 1.53
N ALA A 361 -4.22 14.19 0.83
CA ALA A 361 -2.96 13.62 1.29
C ALA A 361 -2.31 14.40 2.44
N SER A 362 -2.53 15.72 2.55
CA SER A 362 -1.90 16.56 3.60
C SER A 362 -2.63 16.52 4.94
N SER A 363 -3.88 16.07 4.98
CA SER A 363 -4.68 16.04 6.21
C SER A 363 -4.17 15.07 7.28
N LEU A 364 -3.34 14.07 6.93
CA LEU A 364 -2.84 13.06 7.87
C LEU A 364 -1.36 13.14 8.21
N THR A 365 -0.56 13.96 7.52
CA THR A 365 0.77 14.47 7.91
C THR A 365 1.42 15.04 6.66
N ALA A 366 1.99 16.24 6.75
CA ALA A 366 2.67 16.92 5.65
C ALA A 366 4.00 16.24 5.26
N VAL A 367 3.93 15.01 4.74
CA VAL A 367 5.07 14.26 4.23
C VAL A 367 4.74 13.80 2.82
N ASP A 368 5.48 14.30 1.85
CA ASP A 368 5.49 13.83 0.46
C ASP A 368 5.76 12.31 0.46
N LEU A 369 4.72 11.51 0.19
CA LEU A 369 4.73 10.04 0.24
C LEU A 369 5.75 9.44 -0.74
N GLY A 370 6.09 10.13 -1.84
CA GLY A 370 7.14 9.72 -2.76
C GLY A 370 8.53 9.81 -2.12
N ARG A 371 8.78 10.86 -1.34
CA ARG A 371 10.01 10.99 -0.55
C ARG A 371 10.05 9.99 0.60
N LEU A 372 8.91 9.70 1.23
CA LEU A 372 8.81 8.69 2.28
C LEU A 372 9.17 7.30 1.75
N THR A 373 8.61 6.91 0.61
CA THR A 373 8.91 5.63 -0.05
C THR A 373 10.41 5.49 -0.34
N THR A 374 11.06 6.57 -0.77
CA THR A 374 12.51 6.58 -1.03
C THR A 374 13.31 6.35 0.25
N VAL A 375 12.92 6.96 1.36
CA VAL A 375 13.55 6.78 2.67
C VAL A 375 13.35 5.36 3.20
N GLU A 376 12.15 4.80 3.06
CA GLU A 376 11.84 3.42 3.45
C GLU A 376 12.66 2.40 2.68
N ILE A 377 12.79 2.56 1.36
CA ILE A 377 13.63 1.68 0.54
C ILE A 377 15.10 1.82 0.93
N ALA A 378 15.59 3.04 1.17
CA ALA A 378 16.96 3.26 1.63
C ALA A 378 17.21 2.56 2.98
N PHE A 379 16.25 2.66 3.92
CA PHE A 379 16.31 1.95 5.19
C PHE A 379 16.32 0.43 5.01
N ALA A 380 15.47 -0.10 4.12
CA ALA A 380 15.43 -1.53 3.81
C ALA A 380 16.77 -2.02 3.23
N VAL A 381 17.39 -1.23 2.35
CA VAL A 381 18.71 -1.53 1.77
C VAL A 381 19.79 -1.57 2.85
N VAL A 382 19.80 -0.57 3.75
CA VAL A 382 20.73 -0.53 4.88
C VAL A 382 20.51 -1.74 5.80
N LEU A 383 19.26 -2.08 6.09
CA LEU A 383 18.91 -3.24 6.93
C LEU A 383 19.41 -4.54 6.27
N LEU A 384 19.19 -4.71 4.97
CA LEU A 384 19.65 -5.88 4.22
C LEU A 384 21.18 -5.98 4.19
N ALA A 385 21.87 -4.86 3.97
CA ALA A 385 23.32 -4.80 4.00
C ALA A 385 23.89 -5.11 5.40
N ALA A 386 23.27 -4.55 6.45
CA ALA A 386 23.65 -4.81 7.84
C ALA A 386 23.41 -6.28 8.23
N ALA A 387 22.26 -6.85 7.87
CA ALA A 387 21.90 -8.24 8.11
C ALA A 387 22.90 -9.20 7.45
N THR A 388 23.13 -9.00 6.15
CA THR A 388 24.03 -9.86 5.36
C THR A 388 25.48 -9.68 5.81
N GLY A 389 25.92 -8.43 6.03
CA GLY A 389 27.27 -8.11 6.47
C GLY A 389 27.59 -8.65 7.87
N LEU A 390 26.67 -8.47 8.84
CA LEU A 390 26.83 -9.01 10.20
C LEU A 390 26.89 -10.53 10.18
N MET A 391 26.02 -11.16 9.39
CA MET A 391 25.94 -12.62 9.31
C MET A 391 27.19 -13.23 8.66
N LEU A 392 27.70 -12.63 7.57
CA LEU A 392 28.95 -13.06 6.94
C LEU A 392 30.17 -12.78 7.82
N PHE A 393 30.17 -11.65 8.54
CA PHE A 393 31.25 -11.32 9.47
C PHE A 393 31.33 -12.31 10.63
N LEU A 394 30.19 -12.62 11.26
CA LEU A 394 30.11 -13.63 12.32
C LEU A 394 30.42 -15.03 11.77
N GLY A 395 29.91 -15.29 10.55
CA GLY A 395 30.35 -16.30 9.59
C GLY A 395 31.82 -16.63 9.66
N PHE A 396 32.59 -15.62 9.29
CA PHE A 396 34.03 -15.64 9.20
C PHE A 396 34.72 -15.73 10.57
N ALA A 397 34.30 -14.94 11.55
CA ALA A 397 34.92 -14.90 12.88
C ALA A 397 34.95 -16.28 13.56
N GLU A 398 33.88 -17.06 13.41
CA GLU A 398 33.79 -18.42 13.96
C GLU A 398 34.64 -19.44 13.19
N ARG A 399 34.95 -19.17 11.91
CA ARG A 399 35.54 -20.14 10.97
C ARG A 399 36.95 -19.82 10.54
N LYS A 400 37.52 -18.67 10.94
CA LYS A 400 38.88 -18.24 10.62
C LYS A 400 39.90 -19.37 10.78
N ARG A 401 39.89 -20.03 11.94
CA ARG A 401 40.80 -21.16 12.23
C ARG A 401 40.62 -22.36 11.30
N THR A 402 39.39 -22.65 10.87
CA THR A 402 39.11 -23.78 9.96
C THR A 402 39.58 -23.45 8.54
N ALA A 403 39.40 -22.20 8.11
CA ALA A 403 39.89 -21.72 6.82
C ALA A 403 41.42 -21.72 6.76
N GLU A 404 42.10 -21.29 7.82
CA GLU A 404 43.56 -21.35 7.96
C GLU A 404 44.09 -22.80 7.88
N ILE A 405 43.42 -23.75 8.55
CA ILE A 405 43.81 -25.18 8.51
C ILE A 405 43.63 -25.74 7.10
N LEU A 406 42.52 -25.43 6.42
CA LEU A 406 42.28 -25.88 5.04
C LEU A 406 43.30 -25.27 4.06
N ALA A 407 43.62 -23.99 4.22
CA ALA A 407 44.66 -23.33 3.44
C ALA A 407 46.03 -24.00 3.65
N ALA A 408 46.40 -24.32 4.91
CA ALA A 408 47.63 -25.03 5.23
C ALA A 408 47.68 -26.47 4.68
N LEU A 409 46.51 -27.09 4.45
CA LEU A 409 46.38 -28.41 3.80
C LEU A 409 46.33 -28.33 2.26
N GLY A 410 46.47 -27.13 1.67
CA GLY A 410 46.53 -26.92 0.22
C GLY A 410 45.20 -26.57 -0.45
N ALA A 411 44.16 -26.23 0.31
CA ALA A 411 42.90 -25.77 -0.28
C ALA A 411 43.08 -24.43 -1.00
N SER A 412 42.57 -24.34 -2.22
CA SER A 412 42.63 -23.12 -3.03
C SER A 412 41.70 -22.02 -2.47
N GLY A 413 42.06 -20.75 -2.69
CA GLY A 413 41.19 -19.62 -2.32
C GLY A 413 39.80 -19.66 -2.98
N ALA A 414 39.69 -20.33 -4.14
CA ALA A 414 38.42 -20.57 -4.82
C ALA A 414 37.53 -21.59 -4.05
N GLU A 415 38.12 -22.61 -3.44
CA GLU A 415 37.39 -23.61 -2.63
C GLU A 415 36.91 -23.02 -1.30
N ILE A 416 37.73 -22.21 -0.64
CA ILE A 416 37.34 -21.45 0.57
C ILE A 416 36.23 -20.45 0.21
N GLY A 417 36.38 -19.77 -0.93
CA GLY A 417 35.38 -18.84 -1.44
C GLY A 417 34.07 -19.51 -1.86
N GLY A 418 34.08 -20.78 -2.28
CA GLY A 418 32.87 -21.54 -2.63
C GLY A 418 31.98 -21.80 -1.43
N PHE A 419 32.59 -22.03 -0.26
CA PHE A 419 31.88 -22.17 1.01
C PHE A 419 31.12 -20.87 1.37
N LEU A 420 31.78 -19.70 1.28
CA LEU A 420 31.16 -18.40 1.58
C LEU A 420 29.96 -18.10 0.67
N TRP A 421 30.05 -18.43 -0.61
CA TRP A 421 28.91 -18.29 -1.53
C TRP A 421 27.77 -19.23 -1.20
N SER A 422 28.05 -20.48 -0.82
CA SER A 422 27.00 -21.44 -0.46
C SER A 422 26.21 -20.97 0.77
N GLU A 423 26.91 -20.41 1.77
CA GLU A 423 26.28 -19.84 2.95
C GLU A 423 25.47 -18.58 2.62
N ALA A 424 26.08 -17.66 1.86
CA ALA A 424 25.42 -16.43 1.43
C ALA A 424 24.15 -16.71 0.63
N LEU A 425 24.19 -17.66 -0.33
CA LEU A 425 23.05 -18.04 -1.15
C LEU A 425 21.95 -18.71 -0.31
N LEU A 426 22.34 -19.58 0.63
CA LEU A 426 21.42 -20.26 1.54
C LEU A 426 20.70 -19.29 2.49
N ILE A 427 21.30 -18.14 2.77
CA ILE A 427 20.69 -17.09 3.57
C ILE A 427 19.82 -16.18 2.69
N LEU A 428 20.39 -15.68 1.59
CA LEU A 428 19.77 -14.67 0.74
C LEU A 428 18.53 -15.22 0.03
N VAL A 429 18.61 -16.40 -0.59
CA VAL A 429 17.52 -16.91 -1.44
C VAL A 429 16.28 -17.29 -0.61
N PRO A 430 16.36 -18.15 0.42
CA PRO A 430 15.20 -18.45 1.25
C PRO A 430 14.71 -17.23 2.01
N GLY A 431 15.62 -16.37 2.50
CA GLY A 431 15.26 -15.12 3.17
C GLY A 431 14.47 -14.19 2.26
N ALA A 432 14.92 -13.99 1.01
CA ALA A 432 14.22 -13.16 0.04
C ALA A 432 12.84 -13.73 -0.31
N VAL A 433 12.73 -15.05 -0.54
CA VAL A 433 11.47 -15.71 -0.88
C VAL A 433 10.47 -15.62 0.29
N VAL A 434 10.87 -16.04 1.48
CA VAL A 434 10.00 -16.02 2.66
C VAL A 434 9.64 -14.58 3.04
N GLY A 435 10.61 -13.67 3.00
CA GLY A 435 10.39 -12.25 3.25
C GLY A 435 9.40 -11.64 2.28
N SER A 436 9.52 -11.93 0.98
CA SER A 436 8.57 -11.43 -0.02
C SER A 436 7.16 -11.95 0.21
N VAL A 437 7.00 -13.24 0.56
CA VAL A 437 5.68 -13.82 0.90
C VAL A 437 5.08 -13.13 2.13
N ILE A 438 5.86 -12.95 3.20
CA ILE A 438 5.40 -12.24 4.40
C ILE A 438 5.06 -10.78 4.06
N GLY A 439 5.87 -10.11 3.22
CA GLY A 439 5.65 -8.74 2.80
C GLY A 439 4.36 -8.56 1.99
N VAL A 440 4.07 -9.45 1.05
CA VAL A 440 2.80 -9.45 0.30
C VAL A 440 1.61 -9.67 1.23
N ALA A 441 1.69 -10.64 2.14
CA ALA A 441 0.63 -10.90 3.10
C ALA A 441 0.41 -9.73 4.07
N ALA A 442 1.48 -9.08 4.52
CA ALA A 442 1.39 -7.89 5.36
C ALA A 442 0.79 -6.69 4.61
N ALA A 443 1.15 -6.49 3.34
CA ALA A 443 0.54 -5.45 2.50
C ALA A 443 -0.96 -5.69 2.27
N ASP A 444 -1.34 -6.91 1.92
CA ASP A 444 -2.76 -7.31 1.75
C ASP A 444 -3.57 -7.01 3.02
N MET A 445 -3.02 -7.40 4.16
CA MET A 445 -3.61 -7.17 5.47
C MET A 445 -3.77 -5.69 5.80
N LEU A 446 -2.74 -4.87 5.54
CA LEU A 446 -2.79 -3.42 5.74
C LEU A 446 -3.83 -2.76 4.83
N VAL A 447 -3.85 -3.11 3.54
CA VAL A 447 -4.81 -2.55 2.57
C VAL A 447 -6.25 -2.89 2.97
N LYS A 448 -6.52 -4.12 3.41
CA LYS A 448 -7.85 -4.53 3.88
C LYS A 448 -8.27 -3.83 5.17
N LEU A 449 -7.37 -3.66 6.11
CA LEU A 449 -7.68 -2.95 7.36
C LEU A 449 -7.92 -1.46 7.14
N LEU A 450 -7.33 -0.89 6.08
CA LEU A 450 -7.51 0.51 5.70
C LEU A 450 -8.50 0.72 4.56
N SER A 451 -9.29 -0.30 4.19
CA SER A 451 -10.27 -0.18 3.10
C SER A 451 -11.36 0.85 3.41
N GLY A 452 -11.60 1.17 4.69
CA GLY A 452 -12.53 2.22 5.09
C GLY A 452 -12.02 3.65 4.82
N ILE A 453 -10.75 3.82 4.44
CA ILE A 453 -10.15 5.13 4.10
C ILE A 453 -10.12 5.34 2.58
N PHE A 454 -10.06 4.27 1.78
CA PHE A 454 -10.02 4.34 0.31
C PHE A 454 -11.42 4.37 -0.29
N ASP A 455 -11.65 5.20 -1.33
CA ASP A 455 -12.95 5.26 -1.97
C ASP A 455 -12.94 5.41 -3.50
N PRO A 456 -13.13 4.31 -4.27
CA PRO A 456 -13.48 2.96 -3.84
C PRO A 456 -12.29 2.20 -3.22
N PRO A 457 -12.55 1.13 -2.42
CA PRO A 457 -11.48 0.26 -1.96
C PRO A 457 -10.78 -0.41 -3.16
N PRO A 458 -9.46 -0.66 -3.07
CA PRO A 458 -8.71 -1.25 -4.18
C PRO A 458 -9.14 -2.69 -4.44
N ASP A 459 -9.53 -2.99 -5.68
CA ASP A 459 -9.89 -4.34 -6.12
C ASP A 459 -8.68 -5.31 -6.09
N ALA A 460 -7.47 -4.78 -6.27
CA ALA A 460 -6.24 -5.55 -6.31
C ALA A 460 -5.04 -4.76 -5.79
N LEU A 461 -4.03 -5.48 -5.29
CA LEU A 461 -2.76 -4.90 -4.92
C LEU A 461 -1.96 -4.46 -6.15
N SER A 462 -1.32 -3.30 -6.05
CA SER A 462 -0.40 -2.80 -7.07
C SER A 462 1.03 -3.23 -6.77
N TYR A 463 1.69 -3.88 -7.74
CA TYR A 463 3.04 -4.44 -7.57
C TYR A 463 4.11 -3.59 -8.27
N PRO A 464 4.99 -2.88 -7.55
CA PRO A 464 6.05 -2.07 -8.14
C PRO A 464 7.25 -2.94 -8.59
N LEU A 465 7.07 -3.72 -9.66
CA LEU A 465 8.06 -4.71 -10.11
C LEU A 465 9.46 -4.12 -10.32
N ILE A 466 9.57 -2.92 -10.89
CA ILE A 466 10.87 -2.26 -11.13
C ILE A 466 11.60 -1.97 -9.81
N GLN A 467 10.89 -1.45 -8.81
CA GLN A 467 11.46 -1.12 -7.51
C GLN A 467 11.85 -2.39 -6.75
N LEU A 468 11.00 -3.43 -6.79
CA LEU A 468 11.27 -4.72 -6.16
C LEU A 468 12.46 -5.44 -6.80
N LEU A 469 12.57 -5.42 -8.13
CA LEU A 469 13.73 -5.94 -8.86
C LEU A 469 15.00 -5.15 -8.54
N GLY A 470 14.89 -3.81 -8.45
CA GLY A 470 15.99 -2.95 -8.03
C GLY A 470 16.47 -3.28 -6.62
N PHE A 471 15.56 -3.47 -5.67
CA PHE A 471 15.89 -3.88 -4.31
C PHE A 471 16.56 -5.26 -4.25
N ALA A 472 16.03 -6.24 -5.00
CA ALA A 472 16.64 -7.55 -5.12
C ALA A 472 18.06 -7.47 -5.71
N LEU A 473 18.27 -6.65 -6.74
CA LEU A 473 19.58 -6.40 -7.33
C LEU A 473 20.56 -5.80 -6.33
N VAL A 474 20.13 -4.79 -5.55
CA VAL A 474 20.94 -4.20 -4.48
C VAL A 474 21.32 -5.26 -3.43
N GLY A 475 20.39 -6.14 -3.05
CA GLY A 475 20.65 -7.27 -2.17
C GLY A 475 21.71 -8.23 -2.72
N ILE A 476 21.63 -8.56 -4.00
CA ILE A 476 22.63 -9.39 -4.68
C ILE A 476 23.99 -8.69 -4.68
N VAL A 477 24.06 -7.41 -5.08
CA VAL A 477 25.30 -6.63 -5.13
C VAL A 477 25.94 -6.50 -3.74
N ALA A 478 25.16 -6.21 -2.70
CA ALA A 478 25.63 -6.14 -1.33
C ALA A 478 26.21 -7.48 -0.85
N THR A 479 25.54 -8.58 -1.20
CA THR A 479 26.01 -9.94 -0.90
C THR A 479 27.31 -10.26 -1.62
N VAL A 480 27.39 -9.94 -2.93
CA VAL A 480 28.61 -10.10 -3.74
C VAL A 480 29.77 -9.32 -3.10
N ALA A 481 29.56 -8.04 -2.80
CA ALA A 481 30.57 -7.18 -2.19
C ALA A 481 31.04 -7.73 -0.84
N ALA A 482 30.13 -8.16 0.03
CA ALA A 482 30.47 -8.72 1.33
C ALA A 482 31.29 -10.02 1.21
N VAL A 483 30.92 -10.92 0.28
CA VAL A 483 31.67 -12.14 0.01
C VAL A 483 33.07 -11.82 -0.55
N GLN A 484 33.19 -10.86 -1.46
CA GLN A 484 34.49 -10.46 -2.02
C GLN A 484 35.40 -9.81 -0.97
N ILE A 485 34.86 -8.93 -0.12
CA ILE A 485 35.62 -8.33 0.99
C ILE A 485 36.12 -9.42 1.95
N ALA A 486 35.27 -10.40 2.26
CA ALA A 486 35.65 -11.52 3.11
C ALA A 486 36.78 -12.36 2.46
N ARG A 487 36.68 -12.64 1.15
CA ARG A 487 37.72 -13.37 0.39
C ARG A 487 39.05 -12.62 0.37
N LEU A 488 39.05 -11.31 0.12
CA LEU A 488 40.26 -10.48 0.07
C LEU A 488 40.98 -10.40 1.43
N ARG A 489 40.23 -10.45 2.54
CA ARG A 489 40.83 -10.53 3.88
C ARG A 489 41.53 -11.86 4.10
N VAL A 490 40.93 -12.96 3.65
CA VAL A 490 41.53 -14.31 3.75
C VAL A 490 42.83 -14.39 2.98
N SER A 491 42.88 -13.92 1.73
CA SER A 491 44.11 -14.01 0.93
C SER A 491 45.25 -13.22 1.57
N ARG A 492 44.98 -12.00 2.06
CA ARG A 492 46.00 -11.15 2.70
C ARG A 492 46.56 -11.74 4.00
N GLU A 493 45.77 -12.49 4.75
CA GLU A 493 46.23 -13.14 6.00
C GLU A 493 46.94 -14.47 5.76
N VAL A 494 46.73 -15.12 4.61
CA VAL A 494 47.44 -16.35 4.23
C VAL A 494 48.81 -16.05 3.60
N ASP A 495 48.94 -14.91 2.91
CA ASP A 495 50.19 -14.45 2.30
C ASP A 495 51.14 -13.76 3.30
N ALA A 496 50.68 -13.44 4.52
CA ALA A 496 51.42 -12.78 5.60
C ALA A 496 51.84 -13.77 6.68
#